data_AF-A0A7F8K717-F1
#
_entry.id   AF-A0A7F8K717-F1
#
_cell.length_a   1.000
_cell.length_b   1.000
_cell.length_c   1.000
_cell.angle_alpha   90.00
_cell.angle_beta   90.00
_cell.angle_gamma   90.00
#
_symmetry.space_group_name_H-M   'P 1'
#
loop_
_entity.id
_entity.type
_entity.pdbx_description
1 polymer ?
#
loop_
_entity_poly.entity_id
_entity_poly.type
_entity_poly.pdbx_seq_one_letter_code
_entity_poly.pdbx_strand_id
1 'polypeptide(L)'
;MHVIIGGNNKGKAEEAVRKIKEETLNDKVEFLYCDLASMRSIQQFVQRFKMKKIPLHVLVNNAAATRRTRRTPRASWPWCCSPTTCRRCWRPRAAP
;
A
#
# COMPACT_ATOMS: atom_id res chain seq x y z
N MET A 1 -17.79 16.80 -6.47
CA MET A 1 -16.87 16.45 -5.36
C MET A 1 -15.45 16.42 -5.91
N HIS A 2 -14.46 17.05 -5.25
CA HIS A 2 -13.07 16.97 -5.71
C HIS A 2 -12.36 15.83 -4.98
N VAL A 3 -11.82 14.87 -5.73
CA VAL A 3 -11.09 13.71 -5.18
C VAL A 3 -9.63 13.79 -5.61
N ILE A 4 -8.72 13.70 -4.64
CA ILE A 4 -7.28 13.58 -4.89
C ILE A 4 -6.84 12.20 -4.47
N ILE A 5 -6.27 11.47 -5.42
CA ILE A 5 -5.72 10.13 -5.21
C ILE A 5 -4.24 10.28 -4.89
N GLY A 6 -3.85 9.84 -3.69
CA GLY A 6 -2.46 9.75 -3.25
C GLY A 6 -1.88 8.37 -3.53
N GLY A 7 -0.67 8.30 -4.08
CA GLY A 7 0.01 7.02 -4.30
C GLY A 7 1.44 7.18 -4.79
N ASN A 8 2.20 6.08 -4.74
CA ASN A 8 3.62 6.04 -5.13
C ASN A 8 3.87 5.46 -6.53
N ASN A 9 2.82 4.99 -7.22
CA ASN A 9 2.91 4.48 -8.59
C ASN A 9 2.02 5.33 -9.50
N LYS A 10 2.66 6.17 -10.32
CA LYS A 10 1.98 7.10 -11.22
C LYS A 10 1.08 6.37 -12.23
N GLY A 11 1.59 5.32 -12.90
CA GLY A 11 0.83 4.62 -13.94
C GLY A 11 -0.47 3.97 -13.41
N LYS A 12 -0.37 3.27 -12.27
CA LYS A 12 -1.57 2.67 -11.63
C LYS A 12 -2.55 3.73 -11.15
N ALA A 13 -2.04 4.85 -10.64
CA ALA A 13 -2.90 5.92 -10.15
C ALA A 13 -3.60 6.67 -11.29
N GLU A 14 -2.94 6.91 -12.42
CA GLU A 14 -3.55 7.50 -13.61
C GLU A 14 -4.64 6.61 -14.20
N GLU A 15 -4.40 5.29 -14.24
CA GLU A 15 -5.43 4.32 -14.64
C GLU A 15 -6.65 4.38 -13.70
N ALA A 16 -6.42 4.44 -12.39
CA ALA A 16 -7.49 4.57 -11.40
C ALA A 16 -8.26 5.89 -11.54
N VAL A 17 -7.56 7.01 -11.75
CA VAL A 17 -8.18 8.31 -12.03
C VAL A 17 -9.09 8.20 -13.26
N ARG A 18 -8.60 7.61 -14.35
CA ARG A 18 -9.38 7.45 -15.58
C ARG A 18 -10.65 6.62 -15.34
N LYS A 19 -10.53 5.44 -14.70
CA LYS A 19 -11.68 4.57 -14.39
C LYS A 19 -12.73 5.29 -13.54
N ILE A 20 -12.30 5.99 -12.49
CA ILE A 20 -13.23 6.72 -11.63
C ILE A 20 -13.92 7.84 -12.41
N LYS A 21 -13.22 8.57 -13.27
CA LYS A 21 -13.83 9.59 -14.14
C LYS A 21 -14.89 9.00 -15.06
N GLU A 22 -14.58 7.87 -15.70
CA GLU A 22 -15.49 7.19 -16.62
C GLU A 22 -16.72 6.64 -15.90
N GLU A 23 -16.56 6.00 -14.75
CA GLU A 23 -17.66 5.38 -13.98
C GLU A 23 -18.55 6.40 -13.26
N THR A 24 -17.97 7.50 -12.77
CA THR A 24 -18.70 8.48 -11.94
C THR A 24 -19.08 9.76 -12.69
N LEU A 25 -18.60 9.95 -13.93
CA LEU A 25 -18.73 11.18 -14.71
C LEU A 25 -18.21 12.42 -13.97
N ASN A 26 -17.28 12.25 -13.04
CA ASN A 26 -16.70 13.32 -12.25
C ASN A 26 -15.32 13.70 -12.76
N ASP A 27 -15.20 14.81 -13.49
CA ASP A 27 -13.91 15.27 -14.03
C ASP A 27 -12.93 15.75 -12.97
N LYS A 28 -13.41 16.06 -11.76
CA LYS A 28 -12.63 16.59 -10.64
C LYS A 28 -11.99 15.46 -9.82
N VAL A 29 -11.28 14.57 -10.52
CA VAL A 29 -10.47 13.51 -9.94
C VAL A 29 -9.05 13.66 -10.47
N GLU A 30 -8.08 13.75 -9.58
CA GLU A 30 -6.69 13.93 -9.97
C GLU A 30 -5.73 13.09 -9.12
N PHE A 31 -4.58 12.79 -9.68
CA PHE A 31 -3.50 12.11 -8.98
C PHE A 31 -2.51 13.13 -8.44
N LEU A 32 -2.10 12.93 -7.19
CA LEU A 32 -0.98 13.65 -6.61
C LEU A 32 -0.03 12.65 -5.94
N TYR A 33 1.22 12.62 -6.40
CA TYR A 33 2.21 11.67 -5.89
C TYR A 33 2.43 11.83 -4.39
N CYS A 34 2.34 10.71 -3.66
CA CYS A 34 2.60 10.62 -2.23
C CYS A 34 3.15 9.24 -1.90
N ASP A 35 4.38 9.18 -1.43
CA ASP A 35 4.94 7.99 -0.79
C ASP A 35 4.79 8.09 0.73
N LEU A 36 3.85 7.32 1.28
CA LEU A 36 3.56 7.31 2.72
C LEU A 36 4.66 6.63 3.55
N ALA A 37 5.62 5.95 2.92
CA ALA A 37 6.82 5.46 3.60
C ALA A 37 7.87 6.56 3.83
N SER A 38 7.70 7.75 3.24
CA SER A 38 8.67 8.86 3.27
C SER A 38 8.06 10.16 3.78
N MET A 39 8.49 10.62 4.96
CA MET A 39 8.04 11.90 5.53
C MET A 39 8.32 13.10 4.61
N ARG A 40 9.43 13.08 3.87
CA ARG A 40 9.74 14.11 2.88
C ARG A 40 8.71 14.15 1.77
N SER A 41 8.28 12.99 1.27
CA SER A 41 7.25 12.90 0.25
C SER A 41 5.90 13.42 0.76
N ILE A 42 5.54 13.06 1.99
CA ILE A 42 4.32 13.54 2.65
C ILE A 42 4.32 15.07 2.76
N GLN A 43 5.42 15.68 3.21
CA GLN A 43 5.54 17.13 3.32
C GLN A 43 5.38 17.82 1.95
N GLN A 44 6.01 17.29 0.91
CA GLN A 44 5.88 17.79 -0.46
C GLN A 44 4.45 17.65 -0.99
N PHE A 45 3.79 16.52 -0.71
CA PHE A 45 2.38 16.31 -1.04
C PHE A 45 1.49 17.36 -0.37
N VAL A 46 1.68 17.61 0.93
CA VAL A 46 0.92 18.61 1.68
C VAL A 46 1.14 20.01 1.12
N GLN A 47 2.37 20.39 0.77
CA GLN A 47 2.65 21.67 0.12
C GLN A 47 1.89 21.80 -1.21
N ARG A 48 1.95 20.78 -2.07
CA ARG A 48 1.23 20.75 -3.35
C ARG A 48 -0.28 20.81 -3.17
N PHE A 49 -0.83 20.10 -2.18
CA PHE A 49 -2.24 20.15 -1.84
C PHE A 49 -2.65 21.56 -1.38
N LYS A 50 -1.88 22.18 -0.47
CA LYS A 50 -2.15 23.54 0.03
C LYS A 50 -2.15 24.59 -1.10
N MET A 51 -1.25 24.45 -2.07
CA MET A 51 -1.18 25.36 -3.22
C MET A 51 -2.46 25.35 -4.08
N LYS A 52 -3.23 24.26 -4.06
CA LYS A 52 -4.50 24.17 -4.79
C LYS A 52 -5.62 25.00 -4.17
N LYS A 53 -5.46 25.45 -2.92
CA LYS A 53 -6.45 26.26 -2.17
C LYS A 53 -7.86 25.65 -2.14
N ILE A 54 -7.92 24.31 -2.07
CA ILE A 54 -9.18 23.57 -1.91
C ILE A 54 -9.34 23.08 -0.47
N PRO A 55 -10.56 23.06 0.08
CA PRO A 55 -10.83 22.51 1.40
C PRO A 55 -10.65 20.98 1.46
N LEU A 56 -10.01 20.50 2.52
CA LEU A 56 -9.93 19.07 2.84
C LEU A 56 -11.11 18.68 3.72
N HIS A 57 -12.12 18.03 3.14
CA HIS A 57 -13.31 17.60 3.88
C HIS A 57 -13.15 16.21 4.50
N VAL A 58 -12.53 15.29 3.77
CA VAL A 58 -12.38 13.88 4.17
C VAL A 58 -10.97 13.43 3.83
N LEU A 59 -10.32 12.76 4.78
CA LEU A 59 -9.03 12.09 4.58
C LEU A 59 -9.20 10.60 4.82
N VAL A 60 -8.95 9.79 3.79
CA VAL A 60 -8.97 8.33 3.89
C VAL A 60 -7.53 7.82 3.93
N ASN A 61 -7.07 7.41 5.12
CA ASN A 61 -5.75 6.81 5.27
C ASN A 61 -5.82 5.29 5.07
N ASN A 62 -5.71 4.84 3.82
CA ASN A 62 -5.82 3.43 3.44
C ASN A 62 -4.53 2.91 2.78
N ALA A 63 -3.37 3.19 3.37
CA ALA A 63 -2.11 2.69 2.86
C ALA A 63 -1.40 1.79 3.84
N ALA A 64 -0.91 0.66 3.33
CA ALA A 64 -0.08 -0.26 4.09
C ALA A 64 1.38 -0.06 3.69
N ALA A 65 2.25 0.21 4.67
CA ALA A 65 3.69 0.21 4.51
C ALA A 65 4.29 -0.95 5.31
N THR A 66 4.68 -2.03 4.62
CA THR A 66 5.34 -3.17 5.28
C THR A 66 6.84 -2.91 5.31
N ARG A 67 7.36 -2.56 6.49
CA ARG A 67 8.81 -2.51 6.72
C ARG A 67 9.31 -3.95 6.87
N ARG A 68 9.77 -4.58 5.78
CA ARG A 68 10.39 -5.91 5.83
C ARG A 68 11.78 -5.80 6.48
N THR A 69 11.85 -5.72 7.80
CA THR A 69 13.05 -6.20 8.50
C THR A 69 13.10 -7.70 8.30
N ARG A 70 14.04 -8.17 7.47
CA ARG A 70 14.37 -9.59 7.41
C ARG A 70 14.96 -9.96 8.78
N ARG A 71 14.12 -10.38 9.73
CA ARG A 71 14.58 -11.21 10.83
C ARG A 71 15.05 -12.49 10.16
N THR A 72 16.35 -12.62 9.92
CA THR A 72 16.94 -13.95 9.88
C THR A 72 16.50 -14.61 11.18
N PRO A 73 15.87 -15.80 11.16
CA PRO A 73 15.83 -16.59 12.37
C PRO A 73 17.29 -16.67 12.80
N ARG A 74 17.62 -16.16 13.99
CA ARG A 74 18.91 -16.44 14.60
C ARG A 74 19.03 -17.95 14.53
N ALA A 75 20.07 -18.45 13.88
CA ALA A 75 20.31 -19.88 13.74
C ALA A 75 20.48 -20.47 15.15
N SER A 76 19.37 -20.85 15.76
CA SER A 76 19.29 -21.50 17.06
C SER A 76 17.92 -22.19 17.18
N TRP A 77 17.52 -22.87 16.11
CA TRP A 77 16.68 -24.05 16.25
C TRP A 77 17.58 -25.22 15.88
N PRO A 78 18.11 -25.98 16.84
CA PRO A 78 18.67 -27.27 16.50
C PRO A 78 17.48 -28.05 15.95
N TRP A 79 17.57 -28.43 14.69
CA TRP A 79 16.69 -29.42 14.12
C TRP A 79 16.87 -30.69 14.95
N CYS A 80 16.09 -30.84 16.02
CA CYS A 80 15.76 -32.13 16.58
C CYS A 80 14.89 -32.87 15.55
N CYS A 81 15.54 -33.34 14.49
CA CYS A 81 15.04 -34.45 13.70
C CYS A 81 15.39 -35.74 14.44
N SER A 82 14.53 -36.15 15.38
CA SER A 82 14.48 -37.56 15.76
C SER A 82 13.53 -38.29 14.79
N PRO A 83 13.91 -39.46 14.23
CA PRO A 83 13.17 -40.08 13.12
C PRO A 83 11.77 -40.63 13.47
N THR A 84 11.33 -40.59 14.72
CA THR A 84 10.21 -41.43 15.19
C THR A 84 8.89 -40.71 15.47
N THR A 85 8.81 -39.37 15.39
CA THR A 85 7.59 -38.66 15.85
C THR A 85 7.06 -37.55 14.93
N CYS A 86 7.43 -37.53 13.65
CA CYS A 86 6.85 -36.59 12.70
C CYS A 86 5.45 -37.05 12.21
N ARG A 87 4.45 -37.01 13.10
CA ARG A 87 3.02 -37.05 12.75
C ARG A 87 2.31 -35.80 13.25
N ARG A 88 2.58 -34.65 12.62
CA ARG A 88 1.62 -33.54 12.47
C ARG A 88 2.26 -32.36 11.73
N CYS A 89 2.39 -32.52 10.41
CA CYS A 89 2.32 -31.39 9.50
C CYS A 89 1.04 -31.56 8.68
N TRP A 90 -0.11 -31.29 9.32
CA TRP A 90 -1.37 -31.11 8.61
C TRP A 90 -1.31 -29.76 7.88
N ARG A 91 -0.98 -29.84 6.57
CA ARG A 91 -1.61 -29.24 5.36
C ARG A 91 -2.22 -27.82 5.41
N PRO A 92 -2.55 -27.16 4.26
CA PRO A 92 -2.42 -27.60 2.86
C PRO A 92 -1.80 -26.54 1.92
N ARG A 93 -1.38 -26.95 0.72
CA ARG A 93 -1.75 -26.17 -0.47
C ARG A 93 -1.93 -27.08 -1.67
N ALA A 94 -3.11 -26.94 -2.23
CA ALA A 94 -3.59 -27.61 -3.41
C ALA A 94 -3.05 -26.98 -4.68
N ALA A 95 -3.05 -27.82 -5.72
CA ALA A 95 -3.21 -27.53 -7.16
C ALA A 95 -1.99 -27.05 -7.96
N PRO A 96 -1.99 -27.29 -9.30
CA PRO A 96 -2.66 -28.32 -10.09
C PRO A 96 -1.75 -29.51 -10.44
#